data_AF-A0A183MGA4-F1
#
_entry.id   AF-A0A183MGA4-F1
#
_cell.length_a   1.000
_cell.length_b   1.000
_cell.length_c   1.000
_cell.angle_alpha   90.00
_cell.angle_beta   90.00
_cell.angle_gamma   90.00
#
_symmetry.space_group_name_H-M   'P 1'
#
loop_
_entity.id
_entity.type
_entity.pdbx_description
1 polymer ?
#
loop_
_entity_poly.entity_id
_entity_poly.type
_entity_poly.pdbx_seq_one_letter_code
_entity_poly.pdbx_strand_id
1 'polypeptide(L)'
;RTTTTIIKKVQVFINSCLRKILNIHWPDTISNSLLWERANQLPAEEEIRKRRWKWIGHTLWKSSNCITRQALTWNPEGKRKRGMPKNRLRREIEADMKRINRN
;
A
#
# COMPACT_ATOMS: atom_id res chain seq x y z
N ARG A 1 9.38 3.65 -0.68
CA ARG A 1 8.84 4.31 0.53
C ARG A 1 7.54 5.03 0.17
N THR A 2 6.38 4.40 0.35
CA THR A 2 5.12 5.17 0.34
C THR A 2 4.92 5.71 1.75
N THR A 3 5.01 7.03 1.91
CA THR A 3 4.62 7.63 3.18
C THR A 3 3.10 7.65 3.26
N THR A 4 2.54 7.55 4.46
CA THR A 4 1.10 7.75 4.70
C THR A 4 0.63 9.08 4.10
N THR A 5 1.50 10.09 4.07
CA THR A 5 1.29 11.37 3.38
C THR A 5 1.10 11.23 1.86
N ILE A 6 1.93 10.44 1.17
CA ILE A 6 1.78 10.20 -0.28
C ILE A 6 0.47 9.45 -0.55
N ILE A 7 0.17 8.42 0.24
CA ILE A 7 -1.09 7.67 0.11
C ILE A 7 -2.30 8.59 0.29
N LYS A 8 -2.29 9.45 1.32
CA LYS A 8 -3.34 10.45 1.54
C LYS A 8 -3.47 11.43 0.38
N LYS A 9 -2.37 11.93 -0.18
CA LYS A 9 -2.40 12.82 -1.36
C LYS A 9 -3.03 12.14 -2.58
N VAL A 10 -2.66 10.88 -2.83
CA VAL A 10 -3.26 10.07 -3.90
C VAL A 10 -4.75 9.85 -3.66
N GLN A 11 -5.16 9.56 -2.43
CA GLN A 11 -6.58 9.40 -2.09
C GLN A 11 -7.40 10.67 -2.33
N VAL A 12 -6.86 11.84 -1.96
CA VAL A 12 -7.53 13.14 -2.20
C VAL A 12 -7.70 13.38 -3.70
N PHE A 13 -6.67 13.08 -4.50
CA PHE A 13 -6.75 13.17 -5.95
C PHE A 13 -7.85 12.26 -6.52
N ILE A 14 -7.86 10.98 -6.11
CA ILE A 14 -8.88 9.99 -6.54
C ILE A 14 -10.28 10.47 -6.17
N ASN A 15 -10.49 10.94 -4.95
CA ASN A 15 -11.80 11.44 -4.49
C ASN A 15 -12.27 12.65 -5.32
N SER A 16 -11.36 13.55 -5.70
CA SER A 16 -11.66 14.68 -6.58
C SER A 16 -12.12 14.20 -7.97
N CYS A 17 -11.44 13.21 -8.55
CA CYS A 17 -11.83 12.61 -9.82
C CYS A 17 -13.20 11.92 -9.74
N LEU A 18 -13.45 11.14 -8.68
CA LEU A 18 -14.72 10.42 -8.50
C LEU A 18 -15.91 11.38 -8.39
N ARG A 19 -15.75 12.51 -7.67
CA ARG A 19 -16.81 13.52 -7.58
C ARG A 19 -17.13 14.14 -8.94
N LYS A 20 -16.11 14.43 -9.75
CA LYS A 20 -16.29 14.94 -11.12
C LYS A 20 -16.98 13.92 -12.03
N ILE A 21 -16.58 12.65 -11.96
CA ILE A 21 -17.16 11.56 -12.78
C ILE A 21 -18.63 11.31 -12.40
N LEU A 22 -18.95 11.34 -11.11
CA LEU A 22 -20.31 11.16 -10.60
C LEU A 22 -21.15 12.44 -10.65
N ASN A 23 -20.62 13.52 -11.24
CA ASN A 23 -21.27 14.83 -11.38
C ASN A 23 -21.78 15.46 -10.07
N ILE A 24 -21.08 15.19 -8.97
CA ILE A 24 -21.42 15.69 -7.63
C ILE A 24 -20.91 17.12 -7.49
N HIS A 25 -21.84 18.06 -7.32
CA HIS A 25 -21.53 19.48 -7.16
C HIS A 25 -21.50 19.88 -5.69
N TRP A 26 -20.99 21.08 -5.42
CA TRP A 26 -20.85 21.63 -4.06
C TRP A 26 -22.12 21.65 -3.19
N PRO A 27 -23.37 21.81 -3.71
CA PRO A 27 -24.55 21.70 -2.86
C PRO A 27 -24.80 20.26 -2.38
N ASP A 28 -24.30 19.24 -3.09
CA ASP A 28 -24.47 17.83 -2.73
C ASP A 28 -23.35 17.37 -1.80
N THR A 29 -23.61 17.42 -0.49
CA THR A 29 -22.64 16.93 0.51
C THR A 29 -22.71 15.41 0.63
N ILE A 30 -21.73 14.72 0.03
CA ILE A 30 -21.57 13.27 0.10
C ILE A 30 -20.34 12.89 0.94
N SER A 31 -20.52 11.94 1.86
CA SER A 31 -19.43 11.36 2.64
C SER A 31 -18.48 10.55 1.75
N ASN A 32 -17.20 10.47 2.13
CA ASN A 32 -16.23 9.71 1.34
C ASN A 32 -16.57 8.21 1.26
N SER A 33 -17.17 7.63 2.30
CA SER A 33 -17.58 6.22 2.30
C SER A 33 -18.68 5.95 1.26
N LEU A 34 -19.70 6.80 1.22
CA LEU A 34 -20.79 6.70 0.25
C LEU A 34 -20.31 6.94 -1.19
N LEU A 35 -19.34 7.84 -1.38
CA LEU A 35 -18.69 8.07 -2.68
C LEU A 35 -18.04 6.79 -3.22
N TRP A 36 -17.32 6.07 -2.37
CA TRP A 36 -16.63 4.82 -2.73
C TRP A 36 -17.60 3.68 -2.98
N GLU A 37 -18.65 3.56 -2.18
CA GLU A 37 -19.74 2.59 -2.37
C GLU A 37 -20.41 2.79 -3.73
N ARG A 38 -20.79 4.03 -4.07
CA ARG A 38 -21.41 4.36 -5.35
C ARG A 38 -20.48 4.11 -6.55
N ALA A 39 -19.18 4.28 -6.37
CA ALA A 39 -18.17 4.01 -7.40
C ALA A 39 -17.72 2.54 -7.45
N ASN A 40 -18.19 1.68 -6.54
CA ASN A 40 -17.66 0.33 -6.31
C ASN A 40 -16.11 0.31 -6.18
N GLN A 41 -15.53 1.34 -5.56
CA GLN A 41 -14.09 1.48 -5.37
C GLN A 41 -13.68 1.23 -3.92
N LEU A 42 -12.46 0.73 -3.72
CA LEU A 42 -11.83 0.64 -2.41
C LEU A 42 -10.90 1.83 -2.16
N PRO A 43 -10.61 2.18 -0.90
CA PRO A 43 -9.57 3.13 -0.57
C PRO A 43 -8.22 2.73 -1.18
N ALA A 44 -7.46 3.72 -1.64
CA ALA A 44 -6.16 3.54 -2.28
C ALA A 44 -5.15 2.79 -1.40
N GLU A 45 -5.24 2.94 -0.07
CA GLU A 45 -4.40 2.18 0.87
C GLU A 45 -4.66 0.68 0.76
N GLU A 46 -5.92 0.26 0.66
CA GLU A 46 -6.29 -1.15 0.56
C GLU A 46 -5.86 -1.75 -0.77
N GLU A 47 -6.03 -1.00 -1.86
CA GLU A 47 -5.61 -1.43 -3.21
C GLU A 47 -4.08 -1.56 -3.30
N ILE A 48 -3.32 -0.59 -2.76
CA ILE A 48 -1.85 -0.66 -2.69
C ILE A 48 -1.41 -1.88 -1.86
N ARG A 49 -2.08 -2.13 -0.73
CA ARG A 49 -1.81 -3.29 0.12
C ARG A 49 -2.06 -4.60 -0.62
N LYS A 50 -3.22 -4.73 -1.29
CA LYS A 50 -3.57 -5.93 -2.07
C LYS A 50 -2.53 -6.21 -3.16
N ARG A 51 -2.08 -5.18 -3.88
CA ARG A 51 -1.04 -5.31 -4.91
C ARG A 51 0.31 -5.74 -4.32
N ARG A 52 0.71 -5.19 -3.18
CA ARG A 52 1.92 -5.61 -2.47
C ARG A 52 1.87 -7.07 -2.08
N TRP A 53 0.74 -7.52 -1.52
CA TRP A 53 0.58 -8.93 -1.13
C TRP A 53 0.61 -9.87 -2.31
N LYS A 54 -0.03 -9.51 -3.42
CA LYS A 54 0.05 -10.28 -4.67
C LYS A 54 1.50 -10.41 -5.15
N TRP A 55 2.29 -9.34 -5.07
CA TRP A 55 3.70 -9.35 -5.43
C TRP A 55 4.56 -10.19 -4.47
N ILE A 56 4.32 -10.11 -3.17
CA ILE A 56 4.99 -10.96 -2.17
C ILE A 56 4.67 -12.43 -2.42
N GLY A 57 3.39 -12.77 -2.63
CA GLY A 57 2.96 -14.12 -2.95
C GLY A 57 3.63 -14.66 -4.21
N HIS A 58 3.69 -13.86 -5.28
CA HIS A 58 4.41 -14.24 -6.50
C HIS A 58 5.92 -14.48 -6.25
N THR A 59 6.54 -13.64 -5.42
CA THR A 59 7.95 -13.78 -5.06
C THR A 59 8.21 -15.04 -4.23
N LEU A 60 7.29 -15.40 -3.32
CA LEU A 60 7.36 -16.60 -2.49
C LEU A 60 7.11 -17.89 -3.28
N TRP A 61 6.32 -17.84 -4.36
CA TRP A 61 6.10 -18.98 -5.25
C TRP A 61 7.39 -19.41 -5.97
N LYS A 62 8.30 -18.47 -6.28
CA LYS A 62 9.57 -18.80 -6.94
C LYS A 62 10.41 -19.77 -6.10
N SER A 63 11.30 -20.52 -6.74
CA SER A 63 12.17 -21.49 -6.05
C SER A 63 12.97 -20.84 -4.92
N SER A 64 13.30 -21.62 -3.89
CA SER A 64 14.11 -21.15 -2.74
C SER A 64 15.46 -20.56 -3.15
N ASN A 65 16.00 -21.04 -4.26
CA ASN A 65 17.30 -20.62 -4.79
C ASN A 65 17.22 -19.34 -5.62
N CYS A 66 16.01 -18.82 -5.89
CA CYS A 66 15.84 -17.61 -6.65
C CYS A 66 16.28 -16.39 -5.84
N ILE A 67 17.17 -15.57 -6.44
CA ILE A 67 17.75 -14.37 -5.83
C ILE A 67 16.66 -13.43 -5.28
N THR A 68 15.54 -13.28 -5.98
CA THR A 68 14.44 -12.41 -5.54
C THR A 68 13.77 -12.91 -4.26
N ARG A 69 13.66 -14.23 -4.08
CA ARG A 69 13.09 -14.85 -2.87
C ARG A 69 14.07 -14.78 -1.71
N GLN A 70 15.36 -15.03 -1.98
CA GLN A 70 16.41 -14.86 -0.97
C GLN A 70 16.55 -13.41 -0.52
N ALA A 71 16.51 -12.44 -1.44
CA ALA A 71 16.59 -11.01 -1.11
C ALA A 71 15.44 -10.53 -0.20
N LEU A 72 14.27 -11.18 -0.28
CA LEU A 72 13.11 -10.85 0.57
C LEU A 72 13.40 -11.11 2.05
N THR A 73 14.13 -12.18 2.37
CA THR A 73 14.46 -12.61 3.74
C THR A 73 15.89 -12.31 4.16
N TRP A 74 16.80 -12.09 3.21
CA TRP A 74 18.22 -11.81 3.39
C TRP A 74 18.41 -10.73 4.43
N ASN A 75 19.32 -10.83 5.40
CA ASN A 75 19.66 -9.75 6.33
C ASN A 75 21.17 -9.49 6.26
N PRO A 76 21.63 -8.36 5.69
CA PRO A 76 23.06 -8.14 5.52
C PRO A 76 23.74 -7.96 6.87
N GLU A 77 24.78 -8.75 7.11
CA GLU A 77 25.67 -8.62 8.26
C GLU A 77 26.57 -7.39 8.10
N GLY A 78 26.80 -6.66 9.20
CA GLY A 78 27.71 -5.51 9.23
C GLY A 78 27.09 -4.21 9.79
N LYS A 79 27.97 -3.24 10.08
CA LYS A 79 27.56 -1.92 10.58
C LYS A 79 26.90 -1.10 9.46
N ARG A 80 25.74 -0.52 9.75
CA ARG A 80 25.04 0.38 8.82
C ARG A 80 25.87 1.62 8.53
N LYS A 81 25.95 2.03 7.26
CA LYS A 81 26.46 3.35 6.88
C LYS A 81 25.56 4.46 7.43
N ARG A 82 26.17 5.55 7.91
CA ARG A 82 25.46 6.77 8.35
C ARG A 82 24.65 7.33 7.17
N GLY A 83 23.36 7.62 7.40
CA GLY A 83 22.43 8.10 6.35
C GLY A 83 21.57 7.02 5.68
N MET A 84 21.82 5.73 5.95
CA MET A 84 21.01 4.66 5.36
C MET A 84 19.60 4.58 6.01
N PRO A 85 18.51 4.38 5.23
CA PRO A 85 17.15 4.33 5.78
C PRO A 85 16.98 3.33 6.93
N LYS A 86 16.34 3.78 8.03
CA LYS A 86 16.10 2.97 9.25
C LYS A 86 15.16 1.78 9.00
N ASN A 87 14.23 1.90 8.06
CA ASN A 87 13.20 0.88 7.80
C ASN A 87 13.58 0.01 6.61
N ARG A 88 13.52 -1.30 6.83
CA ARG A 88 13.84 -2.36 5.86
C ARG A 88 12.54 -2.84 5.21
N LEU A 89 12.58 -3.30 3.95
CA LEU A 89 11.42 -3.92 3.29
C LEU A 89 10.75 -4.98 4.17
N ARG A 90 11.55 -5.78 4.90
CA ARG A 90 11.07 -6.73 5.91
C ARG A 90 10.16 -6.11 6.98
N ARG A 91 10.48 -4.93 7.51
CA ARG A 91 9.66 -4.24 8.52
C ARG A 91 8.36 -3.69 7.93
N GLU A 92 8.39 -3.24 6.68
CA GLU A 92 7.17 -2.79 5.98
C GLU A 92 6.23 -3.98 5.74
N ILE A 93 6.78 -5.12 5.31
CA ILE A 93 6.04 -6.37 5.11
C ILE A 93 5.48 -6.89 6.44
N GLU A 94 6.29 -6.92 7.52
CA GLU A 94 5.83 -7.32 8.86
C GLU A 94 4.71 -6.41 9.38
N ALA A 95 4.81 -5.09 9.14
CA ALA A 95 3.76 -4.15 9.53
C ALA A 95 2.47 -4.38 8.73
N ASP A 96 2.58 -4.61 7.41
CA ASP A 96 1.44 -4.96 6.56
C ASP A 96 0.81 -6.29 7.02
N MET A 97 1.61 -7.26 7.49
CA MET A 97 1.15 -8.57 7.96
C MET A 97 0.40 -8.48 9.29
N LYS A 98 0.93 -7.70 10.23
CA LYS A 98 0.27 -7.41 11.53
C LYS A 98 -1.06 -6.70 11.36
N ARG A 99 -1.23 -5.89 10.31
CA ARG A 99 -2.48 -5.19 10.02
C ARG A 99 -3.56 -6.09 9.42
N ILE A 100 -3.19 -7.17 8.72
CA ILE A 100 -4.15 -8.15 8.20
C ILE A 100 -4.71 -9.03 9.32
N ASN A 101 -3.86 -9.41 10.27
CA ASN A 101 -4.24 -10.32 11.36
C ASN A 101 -5.07 -9.65 12.49
N ARG A 102 -5.52 -8.39 12.27
CA ARG A 102 -6.40 -7.64 13.18
C ARG A 102 -7.83 -7.49 12.62
N ASN A 103 -8.15 -8.23 11.56
CA ASN A 103 -9.51 -8.33 11.03
C ASN A 103 -10.24 -9.51 11.65
#